data_AF-A0A956K141-F1
#
_entry.id   AF-A0A956K141-F1
#
_cell.length_a   1.000
_cell.length_b   1.000
_cell.length_c   1.000
_cell.angle_alpha   90.00
_cell.angle_beta   90.00
_cell.angle_gamma   90.00
#
_symmetry.space_group_name_H-M   'P 1'
#
loop_
_entity.id
_entity.type
_entity.pdbx_description
1 polymer ?
#
loop_
_entity_poly.entity_id
_entity_poly.type
_entity_poly.pdbx_seq_one_letter_code
_entity_poly.pdbx_strand_id
1 'polypeptide(L)' 'MDKTVVVTVIRRVRDRRFHKFVSRRVKYKAHDEHNTCGVGDTVELIECRPYSRTKRWRVLRTIEKSKEALS' A
#
# COMPACT_ATOMS: atom_id res chain seq x y z
N MET A 1 -11.30 -6.91 -9.13
CA MET A 1 -9.85 -6.95 -9.38
C MET A 1 -9.35 -8.23 -8.75
N ASP A 2 -9.02 -9.24 -9.54
CA ASP A 2 -8.44 -10.47 -8.98
C ASP A 2 -6.98 -10.26 -8.61
N LYS A 3 -6.58 -10.84 -7.48
CA LYS A 3 -5.19 -10.91 -7.02
C LYS A 3 -4.51 -9.55 -6.87
N THR A 4 -5.29 -8.48 -6.69
CA THR A 4 -4.78 -7.11 -6.72
C THR A 4 -5.41 -6.27 -5.62
N VAL A 5 -4.54 -5.69 -4.79
CA VAL A 5 -4.94 -4.78 -3.71
C VAL A 5 -4.47 -3.36 -4.00
N VAL A 6 -5.28 -2.38 -3.61
CA VAL A 6 -4.93 -0.96 -3.73
C VAL A 6 -4.49 -0.46 -2.38
N VAL A 7 -3.22 -0.08 -2.28
CA VAL A 7 -2.61 0.37 -1.03
C VAL A 7 -2.36 1.87 -1.10
N THR A 8 -2.77 2.60 -0.07
CA THR A 8 -2.46 4.02 0.05
C THR A 8 -1.23 4.20 0.92
N VAL A 9 -0.15 4.73 0.35
CA VAL A 9 1.07 5.05 1.09
C VAL A 9 1.10 6.54 1.39
N ILE A 10 1.34 6.87 2.66
CA ILE A 10 1.49 8.24 3.13
C ILE A 10 2.96 8.47 3.46
N ARG A 11 3.58 9.48 2.84
CA ARG A 11 4.95 9.91 3.16
C ARG A 11 4.97 11.37 3.57
N ARG A 12 5.78 11.72 4.56
CA ARG A 12 6.04 13.11 4.94
C ARG A 12 7.20 13.62 4.10
N VAL A 13 6.97 14.70 3.37
CA VAL A 13 7.98 15.34 2.52
C VAL A 13 8.09 16.80 2.95
N ARG A 14 9.32 17.31 3.01
CA ARG A 14 9.56 18.75 3.23
C ARG A 14 9.22 19.51 1.95
N ASP A 15 8.34 20.49 2.04
CA ASP A 15 8.05 21.38 0.92
C ASP A 15 9.31 22.19 0.55
N ARG A 16 9.65 22.25 -0.75
CA ARG A 16 10.91 22.88 -1.21
C ARG A 16 10.92 24.40 -0.99
N ARG A 17 9.76 25.05 -1.04
CA ARG A 17 9.66 26.51 -0.93
C ARG A 17 9.52 26.94 0.52
N PHE A 18 8.61 26.28 1.25
CA PHE A 18 8.22 26.71 2.59
C PHE A 18 8.88 25.93 3.72
N HIS A 19 9.64 24.87 3.41
CA HIS A 19 10.30 24.00 4.39
C HIS A 19 9.36 23.35 5.43
N LYS A 20 8.04 23.47 5.25
CA LYS A 20 7.01 22.82 6.05
C LYS A 20 6.92 21.34 5.67
N PHE A 21 6.75 20.47 6.67
CA PHE A 21 6.48 19.05 6.42
C PHE A 21 5.02 18.87 5.98
N VAL A 22 4.83 18.34 4.78
CA VAL A 22 3.53 18.05 4.19
C VAL A 22 3.40 16.55 3.96
N SER A 23 2.25 15.98 4.29
CA SER A 23 1.93 14.58 4.02
C SER A 23 1.44 14.41 2.58
N ARG A 24 2.14 13.63 1.77
CA ARG A 24 1.72 13.24 0.42
C ARG A 24 1.19 11.82 0.44
N ARG A 25 0.04 11.60 -0.22
CA ARG A 25 -0.60 10.30 -0.35
C ARG A 25 -0.47 9.81 -1.79
N VAL A 26 -0.08 8.56 -1.99
CA VAL A 26 -0.02 7.91 -3.31
C VAL A 26 -0.69 6.55 -3.23
N LYS A 27 -1.46 6.20 -4.24
CA LYS A 27 -2.10 4.89 -4.35
C LYS A 27 -1.27 3.98 -5.24
N TYR A 28 -0.93 2.80 -4.74
CA TYR A 28 -0.21 1.77 -5.47
C TYR A 28 -1.10 0.55 -5.66
N LYS A 29 -0.94 -0.12 -6.81
CA LYS A 29 -1.58 -1.43 -7.06
C LYS A 29 -0.55 -2.52 -6.81
N ALA A 30 -0.84 -3.39 -5.86
CA ALA A 30 0.04 -4.47 -5.44
C ALA A 30 -0.54 -5.84 -5.79
N HIS A 31 0.35 -6.81 -6.01
CA HIS A 31 0.05 -8.20 -6.26
C HIS A 31 -0.11 -8.97 -4.95
N ASP A 32 -1.23 -9.67 -4.82
CA ASP A 32 -1.50 -10.65 -3.77
C ASP A 32 -2.05 -11.91 -4.45
N GLU A 33 -1.32 -13.03 -4.41
CA GLU A 33 -1.71 -14.25 -5.12
C GLU A 33 -2.90 -14.96 -4.47
N HIS A 34 -3.05 -14.81 -3.16
CA HIS A 34 -4.01 -15.56 -2.34
C HIS A 34 -5.18 -14.71 -1.85
N ASN A 35 -5.26 -13.42 -2.23
CA ASN A 35 -6.28 -12.47 -1.76
C ASN A 35 -6.44 -12.49 -0.23
N THR A 36 -5.32 -12.59 0.48
CA THR A 36 -5.32 -12.75 1.94
C THR A 36 -5.52 -11.43 2.67
N CYS A 37 -5.29 -10.30 2.00
CA CYS A 37 -5.38 -8.97 2.59
C CYS A 37 -6.81 -8.42 2.49
N GLY A 38 -7.36 -8.03 3.63
CA GLY A 38 -8.64 -7.35 3.74
C GLY A 38 -8.52 -5.83 3.63
N VAL A 39 -9.66 -5.15 3.59
CA VAL A 39 -9.71 -3.68 3.69
C VAL A 39 -9.39 -3.30 5.14
N GLY A 40 -8.50 -2.33 5.31
CA GLY A 40 -8.08 -1.85 6.65
C GLY A 40 -6.80 -2.49 7.18
N ASP A 41 -6.25 -3.48 6.47
CA ASP A 41 -4.98 -4.10 6.84
C ASP A 41 -3.78 -3.19 6.51
N THR A 42 -2.80 -3.16 7.41
CA THR A 42 -1.50 -2.52 7.18
C THR A 42 -0.55 -3.54 6.58
N VAL A 43 -0.06 -3.28 5.37
CA VAL A 43 0.78 -4.22 4.61
C VAL A 43 2.12 -3.61 4.21
N GLU A 44 3.16 -4.44 4.16
CA GLU A 44 4.43 -4.09 3.53
C GLU A 44 4.46 -4.48 2.06
N LEU A 45 5.01 -3.57 1.26
CA LEU A 45 5.14 -3.72 -0.18
C LEU A 45 6.60 -3.83 -0.59
N ILE A 46 6.88 -4.69 -1.55
CA ILE A 46 8.18 -4.78 -2.22
C ILE A 46 8.04 -4.51 -3.71
N GLU A 47 9.05 -3.87 -4.30
CA GLU A 47 9.16 -3.72 -5.75
C GLU A 47 9.34 -5.10 -6.41
N CYS A 48 8.73 -5.27 -7.57
CA CYS A 48 8.76 -6.54 -8.30
C CYS A 48 8.70 -6.31 -9.81
N ARG A 49 8.86 -7.40 -10.58
CA ARG A 49 8.65 -7.34 -12.03
C ARG A 49 7.24 -6.80 -12.35
N PRO A 50 7.05 -6.07 -13.45
CA PRO A 50 5.73 -5.58 -13.82
C PRO A 50 4.76 -6.74 -14.03
N TYR A 51 3.68 -6.79 -13.27
CA TYR A 51 2.57 -7.72 -13.49
C TYR A 51 1.53 -7.15 -14.46
N SER A 52 1.46 -5.82 -14.55
CA SER A 52 0.62 -5.11 -15.52
C SER A 52 1.18 -3.70 -15.77
N ARG A 53 0.51 -2.90 -16.61
CA ARG A 53 0.87 -1.49 -16.87
C ARG A 53 1.05 -0.66 -15.59
N THR A 54 0.26 -0.94 -14.54
CA THR A 54 0.23 -0.14 -13.30
C THR A 54 0.63 -0.92 -12.04
N LYS A 55 0.84 -2.24 -12.15
CA LYS A 55 1.07 -3.14 -11.02
C LYS A 55 2.53 -3.58 -11.00
N ARG A 56 3.32 -2.94 -10.15
CA ARG A 56 4.79 -3.14 -9.98
C ARG A 56 5.19 -3.45 -8.55
N TRP A 57 4.21 -3.68 -7.69
CA TRP A 57 4.39 -3.93 -6.26
C TRP A 57 3.82 -5.31 -5.93
N ARG A 58 4.45 -6.00 -4.98
CA ARG A 58 3.96 -7.26 -4.40
C ARG A 58 3.80 -7.07 -2.88
N VAL A 59 2.77 -7.68 -2.31
CA VAL A 59 2.61 -7.73 -0.85
C VAL A 59 3.65 -8.70 -0.28
N LEU A 60 4.45 -8.24 0.68
CA LEU A 60 5.45 -9.06 1.36
C LEU A 60 4.86 -9.73 2.60
N ARG A 61 4.31 -8.91 3.50
CA ARG A 61 3.70 -9.34 4.77
C ARG A 61 2.63 -8.35 5.23
N THR A 62 1.67 -8.86 5.99
CA THR A 62 0.71 -8.04 6.73
C THR A 62 1.27 -7.74 8.11
N ILE A 63 1.40 -6.45 8.45
CA ILE A 63 1.90 -6.00 9.75
C ILE A 63 0.76 -6.01 10.78
N GLU A 64 -0.37 -5.42 10.43
CA GLU A 64 -1.54 -5.30 11.31
C GLU A 64 -2.78 -5.72 10.52
N LYS A 65 -3.56 -6.62 11.09
CA LYS A 65 -4.91 -6.93 10.60
C LYS A 65 -5.90 -5.92 11.18
N SER A 66 -6.94 -5.60 10.40
CA SER A 66 -7.99 -4.68 10.83
C SER A 66 -8.53 -5.06 12.22
N LYS A 67 -8.64 -4.06 13.10
CA LYS A 67 -9.15 -4.20 14.48
C LYS A 67 -10.66 -4.46 14.55
N GLU A 68 -11.38 -4.36 13.44
CA GLU A 68 -12.84 -4.53 13.40
C GLU A 68 -13.31 -5.94 13.80
N ALA A 69 -12.43 -6.94 13.79
CA ALA A 69 -12.77 -8.32 14.19
C ALA A 69 -12.84 -8.55 15.72
N LEU A 70 -12.62 -7.54 16.56
CA LEU A 70 -12.62 -7.64 18.04
C LEU A 70 -13.73 -6.79 18.72
N SER A 71 -14.84 -6.54 18.02
CA SER A 71 -16.01 -5.80 18.57
C SER A 71 -17.16 -6.75 18.88
#